data_AF-A0AAP2KYK2-F1
#
_entry.id   AF-A0AAP2KYK2-F1
#
_cell.length_a   1.000
_cell.length_b   1.000
_cell.length_c   1.000
_cell.angle_alpha   90.00
_cell.angle_beta   90.00
_cell.angle_gamma   90.00
#
_symmetry.space_group_name_H-M   'P 1'
#
loop_
_entity.id
_entity.type
_entity.pdbx_description
1 polymer ?
#
loop_
_entity_poly.entity_id
_entity_poly.type
_entity_poly.pdbx_seq_one_letter_code
_entity_poly.pdbx_strand_id
1 'polypeptide(L)'
;MANRSYLYTTNHLPESPEWEEVRDLHGISEWNYDIPIAFKLLLAGDPMAVNSSIWETPEKIAIAGDFKAGLATLNNYLSRLPPEAEALVNETKSFLSKSSNERKYFILECGEIFDMEEGSLEAKNLALIEEIKSIGNEVDALAVPEPITPEEPQVGLLGKLLGRKQELPKHDPLQPFYGLGLGNWSNILYFQFGDEKA
;
A
#
# COMPACT_ATOMS: atom_id res chain seq x y z
N MET A 1 -18.82 -8.80 -1.02
CA MET A 1 -17.87 -7.78 -0.54
C MET A 1 -16.53 -8.46 -0.40
N ALA A 2 -15.46 -7.83 -0.88
CA ALA A 2 -14.10 -8.36 -0.70
C ALA A 2 -13.56 -7.86 0.64
N ASN A 3 -12.83 -8.69 1.38
CA ASN A 3 -12.08 -8.27 2.57
C ASN A 3 -10.94 -7.33 2.14
N ARG A 4 -10.78 -6.19 2.82
CA ARG A 4 -9.85 -5.14 2.43
C ARG A 4 -8.92 -4.71 3.57
N SER A 5 -7.73 -4.26 3.20
CA SER A 5 -6.95 -3.34 4.03
C SER A 5 -7.28 -1.90 3.63
N TYR A 6 -7.42 -1.00 4.60
CA TYR A 6 -7.68 0.42 4.35
C TYR A 6 -6.54 1.27 4.89
N LEU A 7 -6.05 2.19 4.06
CA LEU A 7 -5.01 3.14 4.41
C LEU A 7 -5.59 4.57 4.35
N TYR A 8 -5.42 5.30 5.43
CA TYR A 8 -5.81 6.70 5.51
C TYR A 8 -4.81 7.51 6.32
N THR A 9 -5.03 8.83 6.40
CA THR A 9 -4.20 9.74 7.19
C THR A 9 -5.04 10.55 8.16
N THR A 10 -4.44 10.92 9.29
CA THR A 10 -5.11 11.72 10.32
C THR A 10 -4.12 12.49 11.20
N ASN A 11 -4.59 13.59 11.79
CA ASN A 11 -3.84 14.37 12.78
C ASN A 11 -3.98 13.84 14.22
N HIS A 12 -4.97 12.98 14.48
CA HIS A 12 -5.33 12.52 15.82
C HIS A 12 -5.47 11.00 15.79
N LEU A 13 -4.87 10.31 16.77
CA LEU A 13 -5.01 8.85 16.85
C LEU A 13 -6.42 8.48 17.33
N PRO A 14 -7.00 7.34 16.92
CA PRO A 14 -8.36 6.95 17.32
C PRO A 14 -8.64 6.94 18.83
N GLU A 15 -7.64 6.69 19.66
CA GLU A 15 -7.77 6.73 21.12
C GLU A 15 -7.48 8.10 21.78
N SER A 16 -7.12 9.13 21.01
CA SER A 16 -6.76 10.43 21.56
C SER A 16 -7.99 11.27 21.95
N PRO A 17 -7.92 12.14 22.97
CA PRO A 17 -9.06 12.99 23.34
C PRO A 17 -9.59 13.86 22.19
N GLU A 18 -8.69 14.34 21.33
CA GLU A 18 -9.03 15.19 20.18
C GLU A 18 -9.79 14.42 19.08
N TRP A 19 -9.67 13.10 19.03
CA TRP A 19 -10.38 12.26 18.06
C TRP A 19 -11.90 12.35 18.22
N GLU A 20 -12.37 12.46 19.46
CA GLU A 20 -13.79 12.62 19.77
C GLU A 20 -14.33 14.00 19.36
N GLU A 21 -13.46 14.99 19.23
CA GLU A 21 -13.82 16.35 18.83
C GLU A 21 -13.79 16.50 17.30
N VAL A 22 -12.74 15.99 16.65
CA VAL A 22 -12.51 16.14 15.20
C VAL A 22 -11.97 14.84 14.61
N ARG A 23 -12.84 14.15 13.87
CA ARG A 23 -12.45 13.00 13.02
C ARG A 23 -11.93 13.49 11.68
N ASP A 24 -10.68 13.96 11.67
CA ASP A 24 -9.97 14.38 10.44
C ASP A 24 -9.38 13.15 9.76
N LEU A 25 -10.19 12.51 8.92
CA LEU A 25 -9.86 11.28 8.22
C LEU A 25 -9.80 11.51 6.73
N HIS A 26 -8.64 11.19 6.14
CA HIS A 26 -8.42 11.41 4.73
C HIS A 26 -7.91 10.13 4.08
N GLY A 27 -8.74 9.55 3.21
CA GLY A 27 -8.42 8.29 2.53
C GLY A 27 -7.13 8.40 1.72
N ILE A 28 -6.39 7.30 1.62
CA ILE A 28 -5.19 7.21 0.78
C ILE A 28 -5.29 6.06 -0.20
N SER A 29 -5.67 4.88 0.27
CA SER A 29 -5.79 3.69 -0.58
C SER A 29 -6.56 2.58 0.15
N GLU A 30 -7.00 1.59 -0.61
CA GLU A 30 -7.51 0.33 -0.10
C GLU A 30 -7.01 -0.82 -0.97
N TRP A 31 -6.90 -2.02 -0.41
CA TRP A 31 -6.41 -3.17 -1.16
C TRP A 31 -7.19 -4.44 -0.81
N ASN A 32 -7.57 -5.22 -1.82
CA ASN A 32 -8.33 -6.44 -1.62
C ASN A 32 -7.43 -7.59 -1.21
N TYR A 33 -7.87 -8.36 -0.21
CA TYR A 33 -7.34 -9.66 0.19
C TYR A 33 -5.86 -9.70 0.62
N ASP A 34 -5.20 -8.57 0.75
CA ASP A 34 -3.79 -8.48 1.15
C ASP A 34 -3.46 -7.09 1.74
N ILE A 35 -2.26 -6.98 2.31
CA ILE A 35 -1.65 -5.76 2.83
C ILE A 35 -0.37 -5.53 2.02
N PRO A 36 -0.42 -4.67 0.97
CA PRO A 36 0.71 -4.53 0.06
C PRO A 36 1.91 -3.86 0.74
N ILE A 37 3.11 -4.12 0.19
CA ILE A 37 4.37 -3.60 0.76
C ILE A 37 4.41 -2.07 0.81
N ALA A 38 3.77 -1.36 -0.14
CA ALA A 38 3.68 0.10 -0.08
C ALA A 38 2.99 0.59 1.20
N PHE A 39 1.95 -0.10 1.68
CA PHE A 39 1.28 0.28 2.93
C PHE A 39 2.22 0.03 4.11
N LYS A 40 2.86 -1.14 4.16
CA LYS A 40 3.84 -1.47 5.22
C LYS A 40 4.97 -0.44 5.30
N LEU A 41 5.51 -0.01 4.15
CA LEU A 41 6.55 1.02 4.07
C LEU A 41 6.07 2.39 4.57
N LEU A 42 4.82 2.78 4.28
CA LEU A 42 4.23 4.01 4.78
C LEU A 42 4.00 4.00 6.30
N LEU A 43 3.86 2.82 6.91
CA LEU A 43 3.70 2.67 8.35
C LEU A 43 5.05 2.49 9.08
N ALA A 44 6.16 2.31 8.37
CA ALA A 44 7.47 2.03 8.96
C ALA A 44 8.08 3.19 9.78
N GLY A 45 7.51 4.39 9.69
CA GLY A 45 7.87 5.51 10.56
C GLY A 45 7.28 5.33 11.95
N ASP A 46 7.98 4.71 12.88
CA ASP A 46 7.51 4.48 14.26
C ASP A 46 6.14 3.74 14.35
N PRO A 47 6.06 2.49 13.84
CA PRO A 47 4.81 1.74 13.82
C PRO A 47 4.31 1.40 15.23
N MET A 48 3.04 1.68 15.51
CA MET A 48 2.40 1.38 16.79
C MET A 48 0.97 0.87 16.64
N ALA A 49 0.55 -0.01 17.56
CA ALA A 49 -0.83 -0.49 17.62
C ALA A 49 -1.75 0.59 18.20
N VAL A 50 -2.88 0.82 17.54
CA VAL A 50 -3.90 1.81 17.91
C VAL A 50 -5.29 1.19 17.86
N ASN A 51 -6.28 1.89 18.43
CA ASN A 51 -7.67 1.44 18.34
C ASN A 51 -8.14 1.51 16.88
N SER A 52 -9.03 0.59 16.49
CA SER A 52 -9.68 0.69 15.18
C SER A 52 -10.71 1.82 15.17
N SER A 53 -10.74 2.54 14.06
CA SER A 53 -11.79 3.51 13.71
C SER A 53 -12.99 2.87 13.01
N ILE A 54 -12.84 1.62 12.55
CA ILE A 54 -13.85 0.86 11.79
C ILE A 54 -14.55 -0.18 12.68
N TRP A 55 -13.80 -0.85 13.55
CA TRP A 55 -14.29 -1.96 14.36
C TRP A 55 -14.57 -1.52 15.80
N GLU A 56 -15.76 -1.83 16.30
CA GLU A 56 -16.11 -1.66 17.73
C GLU A 56 -15.51 -2.79 18.56
N THR A 57 -14.22 -2.69 18.88
CA THR A 57 -13.48 -3.67 19.68
C THR A 57 -12.56 -2.96 20.69
N PRO A 58 -12.35 -3.53 21.89
CA PRO A 58 -11.33 -3.04 22.81
C PRO A 58 -9.89 -3.40 22.37
N GLU A 59 -9.73 -4.32 21.41
CA GLU A 59 -8.42 -4.74 20.89
C GLU A 59 -7.80 -3.69 19.97
N LYS A 60 -6.48 -3.50 20.08
CA LYS A 60 -5.74 -2.59 19.18
C LYS A 60 -5.37 -3.30 17.88
N ILE A 61 -6.27 -3.24 16.91
CA ILE A 61 -6.18 -3.97 15.65
C ILE A 61 -5.85 -3.10 14.43
N ALA A 62 -5.63 -1.79 14.64
CA ALA A 62 -5.12 -0.88 13.62
C ALA A 62 -3.65 -0.52 13.91
N ILE A 63 -2.96 0.00 12.90
CA ILE A 63 -1.55 0.41 13.00
C ILE A 63 -1.42 1.87 12.61
N ALA A 64 -0.75 2.66 13.44
CA ALA A 64 -0.34 4.01 13.13
C ALA A 64 1.16 4.08 12.83
N GLY A 65 1.56 5.03 12.00
CA GLY A 65 2.95 5.39 11.76
C GLY A 65 3.06 6.87 11.37
N ASP A 66 4.17 7.52 11.72
CA ASP A 66 4.49 8.89 11.35
C ASP A 66 4.48 9.08 9.83
N PHE A 67 3.73 10.08 9.39
CA PHE A 67 3.51 10.35 7.98
C PHE A 67 4.82 10.67 7.24
N LYS A 68 5.69 11.50 7.82
CA LYS A 68 6.88 12.00 7.12
C LYS A 68 7.95 10.92 7.04
N ALA A 69 8.18 10.20 8.14
CA ALA A 69 9.13 9.10 8.20
C ALA A 69 8.67 7.91 7.33
N GLY A 70 7.38 7.58 7.34
CA GLY A 70 6.79 6.58 6.46
C GLY A 70 6.93 6.92 4.98
N LEU A 71 6.58 8.16 4.61
CA LEU A 71 6.73 8.64 3.23
C LEU A 71 8.19 8.64 2.77
N ALA A 72 9.13 8.99 3.65
CA ALA A 72 10.57 8.90 3.35
C ALA A 72 11.00 7.45 3.09
N THR A 73 10.50 6.51 3.90
CA THR A 73 10.79 5.07 3.76
C THR A 73 10.27 4.51 2.45
N LEU A 74 9.02 4.81 2.08
CA LEU A 74 8.48 4.44 0.78
C LEU A 74 9.31 5.06 -0.37
N ASN A 75 9.66 6.34 -0.27
CA ASN A 75 10.45 7.00 -1.31
C ASN A 75 11.84 6.39 -1.50
N ASN A 76 12.47 5.90 -0.43
CA ASN A 76 13.73 5.15 -0.54
C ASN A 76 13.50 3.89 -1.38
N TYR A 77 12.52 3.06 -1.02
CA TYR A 77 12.18 1.86 -1.78
C TYR A 77 11.86 2.16 -3.26
N LEU A 78 11.02 3.17 -3.53
CA LEU A 78 10.65 3.56 -4.89
C LEU A 78 11.84 4.03 -5.74
N SER A 79 12.89 4.58 -5.12
CA SER A 79 14.09 5.03 -5.85
C SER A 79 14.90 3.89 -6.45
N ARG A 80 14.68 2.66 -5.99
CA ARG A 80 15.36 1.44 -6.46
C ARG A 80 14.54 0.66 -7.50
N LEU A 81 13.29 1.04 -7.74
CA LEU A 81 12.47 0.41 -8.77
C LEU A 81 13.03 0.69 -10.17
N PRO A 82 12.91 -0.28 -11.10
CA PRO A 82 13.45 -0.13 -12.44
C PRO A 82 12.64 0.90 -13.26
N PRO A 83 13.20 1.44 -14.35
CA PRO A 83 12.55 2.49 -15.16
C PRO A 83 11.14 2.12 -15.67
N GLU A 84 10.86 0.84 -15.88
CA GLU A 84 9.56 0.33 -16.30
C GLU A 84 8.44 0.67 -15.29
N ALA A 85 8.77 0.85 -14.01
CA ALA A 85 7.83 1.25 -12.97
C ALA A 85 7.67 2.78 -12.84
N GLU A 86 8.35 3.59 -13.66
CA GLU A 86 8.42 5.05 -13.51
C GLU A 86 7.04 5.72 -13.46
N ALA A 87 6.08 5.25 -14.28
CA ALA A 87 4.72 5.78 -14.28
C ALA A 87 4.03 5.62 -12.91
N LEU A 88 4.13 4.44 -12.29
CA LEU A 88 3.59 4.15 -10.97
C LEU A 88 4.32 4.93 -9.88
N VAL A 89 5.64 5.07 -9.99
CA VAL A 89 6.46 5.85 -9.05
C VAL A 89 6.05 7.32 -9.07
N ASN A 90 5.91 7.90 -10.27
CA ASN A 90 5.55 9.31 -10.44
C ASN A 90 4.13 9.60 -9.95
N GLU A 91 3.18 8.72 -10.28
CA GLU A 91 1.80 8.79 -9.78
C GLU A 91 1.79 8.77 -8.24
N THR A 92 2.48 7.80 -7.64
CA THR A 92 2.56 7.62 -6.18
C THR A 92 3.12 8.86 -5.50
N LYS A 93 4.26 9.36 -5.97
CA LYS A 93 4.89 10.57 -5.43
C LYS A 93 3.98 11.78 -5.57
N SER A 94 3.39 11.98 -6.75
CA SER A 94 2.51 13.11 -7.03
C SER A 94 1.25 13.09 -6.16
N PHE A 95 0.68 11.91 -5.91
CA PHE A 95 -0.48 11.76 -5.03
C PHE A 95 -0.12 12.04 -3.57
N LEU A 96 0.87 11.33 -3.03
CA LEU A 96 1.20 11.40 -1.59
C LEU A 96 1.79 12.75 -1.18
N SER A 97 2.43 13.49 -2.09
CA SER A 97 3.00 14.81 -1.80
C SER A 97 1.98 15.95 -1.81
N LYS A 98 0.69 15.69 -2.10
CA LYS A 98 -0.34 16.73 -2.02
C LYS A 98 -0.51 17.16 -0.57
N SER A 99 -0.49 18.47 -0.31
CA SER A 99 -0.69 19.00 1.04
C SER A 99 -2.03 18.60 1.66
N SER A 100 -3.05 18.32 0.84
CA SER A 100 -4.33 17.77 1.30
C SER A 100 -4.20 16.41 1.98
N ASN A 101 -3.19 15.62 1.62
CA ASN A 101 -2.94 14.29 2.15
C ASN A 101 -1.96 14.29 3.33
N GLU A 102 -1.27 15.41 3.59
CA GLU A 102 -0.32 15.51 4.70
C GLU A 102 -1.08 15.61 6.02
N ARG A 103 -0.74 14.71 6.95
CA ARG A 103 -1.19 14.71 8.35
C ARG A 103 -0.04 14.24 9.24
N LYS A 104 -0.30 14.05 10.53
CA LYS A 104 0.70 13.48 11.45
C LYS A 104 0.92 11.99 11.23
N TYR A 105 -0.14 11.24 10.96
CA TYR A 105 -0.09 9.79 10.92
C TYR A 105 -0.67 9.22 9.64
N PHE A 106 -0.06 8.16 9.13
CA PHE A 106 -0.76 7.12 8.39
C PHE A 106 -1.42 6.18 9.39
N ILE A 107 -2.62 5.69 9.05
CA ILE A 107 -3.31 4.63 9.76
C ILE A 107 -3.69 3.52 8.77
N LEU A 108 -3.42 2.29 9.17
CA LEU A 108 -3.75 1.07 8.44
C LEU A 108 -4.76 0.25 9.25
N GLU A 109 -5.90 -0.04 8.64
CA GLU A 109 -6.95 -0.91 9.16
C GLU A 109 -6.87 -2.27 8.44
N CYS A 110 -6.59 -3.32 9.20
CA CYS A 110 -6.42 -4.68 8.68
C CYS A 110 -7.44 -5.68 9.24
N GLY A 111 -8.43 -5.21 10.00
CA GLY A 111 -9.41 -6.08 10.67
C GLY A 111 -10.07 -7.09 9.73
N GLU A 112 -10.52 -6.65 8.55
CA GLU A 112 -11.13 -7.56 7.57
C GLU A 112 -10.16 -8.61 7.02
N ILE A 113 -8.87 -8.28 6.86
CA ILE A 113 -7.85 -9.23 6.41
C ILE A 113 -7.53 -10.24 7.51
N PHE A 114 -7.36 -9.75 8.74
CA PHE A 114 -7.07 -10.61 9.89
C PHE A 114 -8.22 -11.60 10.17
N ASP A 115 -9.47 -11.18 9.98
CA ASP A 115 -10.67 -12.00 10.19
C ASP A 115 -10.87 -13.09 9.12
N MET A 116 -10.07 -13.10 8.04
CA MET A 116 -10.09 -14.18 7.05
C MET A 116 -9.46 -15.48 7.58
N GLU A 117 -8.62 -15.38 8.60
CA GLU A 117 -7.89 -16.49 9.22
C GLU A 117 -8.34 -16.67 10.67
N GLU A 118 -8.20 -17.88 11.23
CA GLU A 118 -8.47 -18.10 12.65
C GLU A 118 -7.41 -17.41 13.55
N GLY A 119 -7.76 -17.18 14.82
CA GLY A 119 -6.85 -16.64 15.84
C GLY A 119 -7.14 -15.18 16.24
N SER A 120 -6.36 -14.67 17.18
CA SER A 120 -6.52 -13.31 17.74
C SER A 120 -6.14 -12.24 16.71
N LEU A 121 -7.02 -11.25 16.54
CA LEU A 121 -6.79 -10.09 15.67
C LEU A 121 -5.66 -9.22 16.21
N GLU A 122 -5.64 -8.95 17.52
CA GLU A 122 -4.54 -8.24 18.18
C GLU A 122 -3.18 -8.93 17.98
N ALA A 123 -3.11 -10.26 18.13
CA ALA A 123 -1.87 -10.99 17.92
C ALA A 123 -1.36 -10.89 16.47
N LYS A 124 -2.25 -10.95 15.48
CA LYS A 124 -1.92 -10.73 14.06
C LYS A 124 -1.44 -9.30 13.82
N ASN A 125 -2.07 -8.31 14.45
CA ASN A 125 -1.67 -6.90 14.36
C ASN A 125 -0.25 -6.70 14.90
N LEU A 126 0.05 -7.26 16.06
CA LEU A 126 1.39 -7.21 16.66
C LEU A 126 2.45 -7.89 15.77
N ALA A 127 2.12 -9.05 15.18
CA ALA A 127 3.02 -9.72 14.24
C ALA A 127 3.32 -8.86 13.00
N LEU A 128 2.29 -8.19 12.45
CA LEU A 128 2.45 -7.27 11.32
C LEU A 128 3.29 -6.04 11.70
N ILE A 129 3.15 -5.51 12.92
CA ILE A 129 3.99 -4.40 13.39
C ILE A 129 5.47 -4.81 13.43
N GLU A 130 5.78 -6.01 13.91
CA GLU A 130 7.16 -6.52 13.91
C GLU A 130 7.69 -6.73 12.48
N GLU A 131 6.84 -7.20 11.56
CA GLU A 131 7.18 -7.25 10.12
C GLU A 131 7.49 -5.86 9.56
N ILE A 132 6.64 -4.86 9.84
CA ILE A 132 6.82 -3.47 9.40
C ILE A 132 8.12 -2.88 9.95
N LYS A 133 8.45 -3.13 11.23
CA LYS A 133 9.73 -2.70 11.82
C LYS A 133 10.91 -3.34 11.10
N SER A 134 10.85 -4.63 10.80
CA SER A 134 11.89 -5.33 10.05
C SER A 134 12.06 -4.73 8.65
N ILE A 135 10.96 -4.49 7.93
CA ILE A 135 10.93 -3.86 6.61
C ILE A 135 11.55 -2.46 6.66
N GLY A 136 11.21 -1.65 7.67
CA GLY A 136 11.75 -0.30 7.84
C GLY A 136 13.26 -0.30 8.09
N ASN A 137 13.75 -1.20 8.95
CA ASN A 137 15.17 -1.31 9.28
C ASN A 137 16.02 -1.82 8.10
N GLU A 138 15.42 -2.62 7.21
CA GLU A 138 16.10 -3.30 6.10
C GLU A 138 15.61 -2.84 4.72
N VAL A 139 15.07 -1.62 4.63
CA VAL A 139 14.41 -1.12 3.40
C VAL A 139 15.30 -1.20 2.16
N ASP A 140 16.60 -1.01 2.30
CA ASP A 140 17.57 -1.07 1.19
C ASP A 140 17.85 -2.51 0.71
N ALA A 141 17.62 -3.50 1.58
CA ALA A 141 17.82 -4.92 1.29
C ALA A 141 16.57 -5.58 0.68
N LEU A 142 15.41 -4.90 0.72
CA LEU A 142 14.17 -5.43 0.14
C LEU A 142 14.34 -5.64 -1.37
N ALA A 143 13.93 -6.80 -1.86
CA ALA A 143 13.91 -7.11 -3.28
C ALA A 143 12.96 -6.17 -4.04
N VAL A 144 13.31 -5.85 -5.28
CA VAL A 144 12.45 -5.12 -6.21
C VAL A 144 12.02 -6.07 -7.33
N PRO A 145 10.77 -5.98 -7.85
CA PRO A 145 10.34 -6.84 -8.94
C PRO A 145 11.18 -6.61 -10.20
N GLU A 146 11.51 -7.71 -10.90
CA GLU A 146 12.17 -7.63 -12.20
C GLU A 146 11.14 -7.34 -13.31
N PRO A 147 11.48 -6.50 -14.29
CA PRO A 147 10.62 -6.26 -15.44
C PRO A 147 10.50 -7.52 -16.29
N ILE A 148 9.33 -7.72 -16.90
CA ILE A 148 9.16 -8.80 -17.89
C ILE A 148 9.96 -8.40 -19.13
N THR A 149 11.04 -9.13 -19.39
CA THR A 149 11.78 -9.01 -20.65
C THR A 149 11.06 -9.86 -21.70
N PRO A 150 10.54 -9.28 -22.80
CA PRO A 150 9.93 -10.08 -23.85
C PRO A 150 10.97 -11.05 -24.41
N GLU A 151 10.70 -12.36 -24.37
CA GLU A 151 11.55 -13.30 -25.10
C GLU A 151 11.47 -12.95 -26.59
N GLU A 152 12.62 -12.68 -27.21
CA GLU A 152 12.67 -12.56 -28.67
C GLU A 152 12.23 -13.91 -29.27
N PRO A 153 11.18 -13.94 -30.11
CA PRO A 153 10.76 -15.17 -30.72
C PRO A 153 11.92 -15.70 -31.57
N GLN A 154 12.35 -16.94 -31.32
CA GLN A 154 13.36 -17.60 -32.13
C GLN A 154 12.77 -17.92 -33.51
N VAL A 155 12.73 -16.92 -34.40
CA VAL A 155 12.26 -17.12 -35.77
C VAL A 155 13.34 -17.85 -36.55
N GLY A 156 13.21 -19.17 -36.68
CA GLY A 156 14.06 -19.99 -37.53
C GLY A 156 14.10 -19.45 -38.98
N LEU A 157 15.20 -19.70 -39.69
CA LEU A 157 15.47 -19.14 -41.03
C LEU A 157 14.30 -19.30 -42.03
N LEU A 158 13.56 -20.41 -41.98
CA LEU A 158 12.38 -20.66 -42.81
C LEU A 158 11.16 -19.79 -42.46
N GLY A 159 11.01 -19.40 -41.18
CA GLY A 159 9.93 -18.53 -40.72
C GLY A 159 10.07 -17.08 -41.24
N LYS A 160 11.31 -16.60 -41.40
CA LYS A 160 11.60 -15.29 -41.99
C LYS A 160 11.29 -15.21 -43.50
N LEU A 161 11.44 -16.34 -44.22
CA LEU A 161 11.16 -16.45 -45.66
C LEU A 161 9.66 -16.53 -45.99
N LEU A 162 8.83 -17.03 -45.07
CA LEU A 162 7.39 -17.22 -45.29
C LEU A 162 6.52 -16.03 -44.84
N GLY A 163 7.12 -14.92 -44.42
CA GLY A 163 6.40 -13.68 -44.10
C GLY A 163 5.37 -13.79 -42.96
N ARG A 164 5.44 -14.84 -42.12
CA ARG A 164 4.55 -14.97 -40.96
C ARG A 164 4.95 -13.93 -39.90
N LYS A 165 4.19 -12.82 -39.83
CA LYS A 165 4.15 -11.97 -38.65
C LYS A 165 3.49 -12.76 -37.52
N GLN A 166 4.31 -13.29 -36.62
CA GLN A 166 3.81 -13.82 -35.36
C GLN A 166 3.50 -12.61 -34.47
N GLU A 167 2.25 -12.44 -34.04
CA GLU A 167 1.91 -11.43 -33.05
C GLU A 167 2.59 -11.81 -31.73
N LEU A 168 3.48 -10.93 -31.25
CA LEU A 168 4.06 -11.08 -29.92
C LEU A 168 2.92 -11.02 -28.89
N PRO A 169 2.92 -11.87 -27.85
CA PRO A 169 1.98 -11.73 -26.75
C PRO A 169 2.10 -10.30 -26.18
N LYS A 170 0.96 -9.61 -26.11
CA LYS A 170 0.88 -8.29 -25.46
C LYS A 170 0.94 -8.52 -23.96
N HIS A 171 2.13 -8.44 -23.40
CA HIS A 171 2.30 -8.39 -21.95
C HIS A 171 2.12 -6.96 -21.47
N ASP A 172 1.40 -6.79 -20.36
CA ASP A 172 1.37 -5.52 -19.64
C ASP A 172 2.73 -5.34 -18.95
N PRO A 173 3.56 -4.36 -19.35
CA PRO A 173 4.88 -4.16 -18.76
C PRO A 173 4.82 -3.83 -17.26
N LEU A 174 3.67 -3.39 -16.75
CA LEU A 174 3.49 -3.05 -15.35
C LEU A 174 3.09 -4.24 -14.46
N GLN A 175 2.78 -5.40 -15.06
CA GLN A 175 2.28 -6.57 -14.35
C GLN A 175 3.12 -6.97 -13.10
N PRO A 176 4.46 -6.96 -13.13
CA PRO A 176 5.27 -7.31 -11.96
C PRO A 176 5.14 -6.35 -10.78
N PHE A 177 4.68 -5.12 -11.02
CA PHE A 177 4.67 -4.04 -10.02
C PHE A 177 3.31 -3.88 -9.35
N TYR A 178 2.21 -4.41 -9.90
CA TYR A 178 0.88 -4.24 -9.31
C TYR A 178 0.78 -4.83 -7.90
N GLY A 179 1.51 -5.91 -7.60
CA GLY A 179 1.56 -6.50 -6.26
C GLY A 179 2.21 -5.60 -5.20
N LEU A 180 2.88 -4.50 -5.59
CA LEU A 180 3.51 -3.58 -4.65
C LEU A 180 2.49 -2.68 -3.92
N GLY A 181 1.23 -2.63 -4.37
CA GLY A 181 0.23 -1.67 -3.86
C GLY A 181 0.35 -0.27 -4.45
N LEU A 182 0.93 -0.15 -5.64
CA LEU A 182 1.00 1.12 -6.38
C LEU A 182 -0.15 1.22 -7.38
N GLY A 183 -0.53 2.44 -7.75
CA GLY A 183 -1.54 2.70 -8.80
C GLY A 183 -2.99 2.55 -8.34
N ASN A 184 -3.24 2.47 -7.02
CA ASN A 184 -4.59 2.47 -6.44
C ASN A 184 -4.74 3.55 -5.36
N TRP A 185 -4.35 4.78 -5.67
CA TRP A 185 -4.42 5.91 -4.75
C TRP A 185 -5.75 6.65 -4.88
N SER A 186 -6.45 6.84 -3.76
CA SER A 186 -7.76 7.50 -3.73
C SER A 186 -8.03 8.12 -2.37
N ASN A 187 -8.60 9.32 -2.37
CA ASN A 187 -9.11 9.95 -1.15
C ASN A 187 -10.51 9.45 -0.77
N ILE A 188 -11.14 8.66 -1.63
CA ILE A 188 -12.42 8.00 -1.40
C ILE A 188 -12.14 6.52 -1.15
N LEU A 189 -12.58 6.02 0.00
CA LEU A 189 -12.53 4.61 0.37
C LEU A 189 -13.93 3.99 0.32
N TYR A 190 -14.00 2.66 0.20
CA TYR A 190 -15.26 1.92 0.26
C TYR A 190 -15.93 2.10 1.63
N PHE A 191 -15.13 2.02 2.70
CA PHE A 191 -15.59 2.44 4.02
C PHE A 191 -15.59 3.96 4.09
N GLN A 192 -16.78 4.56 4.21
CA GLN A 192 -16.92 6.00 4.42
C GLN A 192 -16.92 6.30 5.91
N PHE A 193 -15.92 7.06 6.37
CA PHE A 193 -15.79 7.48 7.75
C PHE A 193 -16.77 8.62 8.11
N GLY A 194 -18.08 8.37 8.02
CA GLY A 194 -19.12 9.36 8.40
C GLY A 194 -19.17 10.62 7.52
N ASP A 195 -20.29 11.33 7.60
CA ASP A 195 -20.72 12.32 6.59
C ASP A 195 -19.71 13.46 6.34
N GLU A 196 -19.22 13.57 5.10
CA GLU A 196 -18.77 14.85 4.56
C GLU A 196 -19.94 15.83 4.67
N LYS A 197 -19.89 16.74 5.65
CA LYS A 197 -20.74 17.94 5.57
C LYS A 197 -20.22 18.78 4.42
N ALA A 198 -20.94 18.68 3.30
CA ALA A 198 -20.84 19.57 2.14
C ALA A 198 -20.94 21.05 2.54
#